data_AF-A0A0C2DCJ0-F1
#
_entry.id   AF-A0A0C2DCJ0-F1
#
_cell.length_a   1.000
_cell.length_b   1.000
_cell.length_c   1.000
_cell.angle_alpha   90.00
_cell.angle_beta   90.00
_cell.angle_gamma   90.00
#
_symmetry.space_group_name_H-M   'P 1'
#
loop_
_entity.id
_entity.type
_entity.pdbx_description
1 polymer ?
#
loop_
_entity_poly.entity_id
_entity_poly.type
_entity_poly.pdbx_seq_one_letter_code
_entity_poly.pdbx_strand_id
1 'polypeptide(L)'
;MRAISSEAFLWLATDDPFAAACSLSQDIAKCMQDDNFEFMDTYRVLYNNVQRFTCRVIDNTWRVEELDIFLAHKCHCPLATCANPYPRVQLALEAHMRHFAGSPNVQRAMACIWWRGWGNFGSNPARDSYRVLRHVFLYPILALMYIFTNGKIGSSFEVPLARFDFMLIGVFCLALHLWLTGVVMPMEPDLRELNRIHWLIKGIGGSVISVGRCVSTIYNYLVVMGVIMVSFAVGINLLVQPYLNSEAEEDGVVKKMGPEFRR
;
A
#
# COMPACT_ATOMS: atom_id res chain seq x y z
N MET A 1 -30.04 3.02 -3.43
CA MET A 1 -28.92 2.62 -2.55
C MET A 1 -29.36 2.07 -1.20
N ARG A 2 -30.04 2.83 -0.34
CA ARG A 2 -30.31 2.38 1.04
C ARG A 2 -31.20 1.13 1.18
N ALA A 3 -32.15 0.91 0.28
CA ALA A 3 -32.98 -0.29 0.28
C ALA A 3 -32.22 -1.54 -0.21
N ILE A 4 -31.45 -1.41 -1.29
CA ILE A 4 -30.69 -2.52 -1.91
C ILE A 4 -29.51 -2.99 -1.06
N SER A 5 -28.98 -2.13 -0.18
CA SER A 5 -27.93 -2.47 0.79
C SER A 5 -28.46 -3.11 2.07
N SER A 6 -29.77 -3.27 2.21
CA SER A 6 -30.33 -3.95 3.37
C SER A 6 -29.97 -5.44 3.32
N GLU A 7 -29.63 -6.02 4.48
CA GLU A 7 -29.23 -7.43 4.56
C GLU A 7 -30.34 -8.37 4.08
N ALA A 8 -31.60 -8.04 4.38
CA ALA A 8 -32.76 -8.80 3.92
C ALA A 8 -32.86 -8.83 2.39
N PHE A 9 -32.61 -7.69 1.73
CA PHE A 9 -32.59 -7.63 0.27
C PHE A 9 -31.47 -8.49 -0.32
N LEU A 10 -30.25 -8.38 0.23
CA LEU A 10 -29.11 -9.20 -0.23
C LEU A 10 -29.39 -10.70 -0.07
N TRP A 11 -30.04 -11.13 1.01
CA TRP A 11 -30.38 -12.54 1.22
C TRP A 11 -31.49 -13.07 0.32
N LEU A 12 -32.54 -12.28 0.07
CA LEU A 12 -33.78 -12.77 -0.55
C LEU A 12 -33.89 -12.46 -2.04
N ALA A 13 -33.27 -11.37 -2.50
CA ALA A 13 -33.47 -10.84 -3.85
C ALA A 13 -32.28 -11.08 -4.79
N THR A 14 -31.22 -11.74 -4.33
CA THR A 14 -30.01 -11.98 -5.13
C THR A 14 -29.66 -13.47 -5.18
N ASP A 15 -29.18 -13.93 -6.35
CA ASP A 15 -28.81 -15.34 -6.55
C ASP A 15 -27.51 -15.71 -5.82
N ASP A 16 -26.52 -14.80 -5.81
CA ASP A 16 -25.28 -14.90 -5.04
C ASP A 16 -25.12 -13.69 -4.11
N PRO A 17 -25.47 -13.82 -2.82
CA PRO A 17 -25.47 -12.71 -1.88
C PRO A 17 -24.08 -12.11 -1.66
N PHE A 18 -23.03 -12.93 -1.76
CA PHE A 18 -21.66 -12.46 -1.54
C PHE A 18 -21.14 -11.67 -2.75
N ALA A 19 -21.34 -12.19 -3.95
CA ALA A 19 -20.94 -11.47 -5.17
C ALA A 19 -21.73 -10.17 -5.34
N ALA A 20 -23.04 -10.18 -5.04
CA ALA A 20 -23.88 -8.99 -5.05
C ALA A 20 -23.40 -7.94 -4.04
N ALA A 21 -23.04 -8.37 -2.81
CA ALA A 21 -22.47 -7.46 -1.81
C ALA A 21 -21.13 -6.84 -2.27
N CYS A 22 -20.28 -7.60 -2.95
CA CYS A 22 -19.01 -7.09 -3.51
C CYS A 22 -19.25 -6.08 -4.66
N SER A 23 -20.20 -6.35 -5.56
CA SER A 23 -20.56 -5.39 -6.61
C SER A 23 -21.14 -4.11 -5.99
N LEU A 24 -22.02 -4.25 -5.00
CA LEU A 24 -22.65 -3.12 -4.33
C LEU A 24 -21.62 -2.26 -3.57
N SER A 25 -20.61 -2.86 -2.94
CA SER A 25 -19.55 -2.09 -2.28
C SER A 25 -18.73 -1.26 -3.27
N GLN A 26 -18.45 -1.80 -4.47
CA GLN A 26 -17.79 -1.08 -5.54
C GLN A 26 -18.66 0.08 -6.07
N ASP A 27 -19.96 -0.14 -6.24
CA ASP A 27 -20.87 0.91 -6.71
C ASP A 27 -21.06 2.02 -5.67
N ILE A 28 -21.15 1.68 -4.38
CA ILE A 28 -21.14 2.67 -3.30
C ILE A 28 -19.84 3.47 -3.32
N ALA A 29 -18.69 2.82 -3.52
CA ALA A 29 -17.40 3.50 -3.57
C ALA A 29 -17.29 4.47 -4.77
N LYS A 30 -17.87 4.12 -5.93
CA LYS A 30 -17.98 5.05 -7.09
C LYS A 30 -18.90 6.23 -6.76
N CYS A 31 -20.08 5.98 -6.19
CA CYS A 31 -20.97 7.06 -5.79
C CYS A 31 -20.33 8.01 -4.76
N MET A 32 -19.51 7.50 -3.84
CA MET A 32 -18.75 8.34 -2.90
C MET A 32 -17.73 9.24 -3.61
N GLN A 33 -17.23 8.86 -4.79
CA GLN A 33 -16.29 9.68 -5.56
C GLN A 33 -17.02 10.73 -6.40
N ASP A 34 -18.19 10.40 -6.94
CA ASP A 34 -18.91 11.23 -7.90
C ASP A 34 -19.91 12.23 -7.25
N ASP A 35 -20.39 11.94 -6.04
CA ASP A 35 -21.47 12.70 -5.39
C ASP A 35 -20.97 13.80 -4.43
N ASN A 36 -21.88 14.70 -4.04
CA ASN A 36 -21.59 15.81 -3.14
C ASN A 36 -21.24 15.36 -1.71
N PHE A 37 -20.40 16.15 -1.03
CA PHE A 37 -19.89 15.84 0.32
C PHE A 37 -21.00 15.69 1.39
N GLU A 38 -22.18 16.29 1.18
CA GLU A 38 -23.31 16.26 2.10
C GLU A 38 -23.79 14.84 2.45
N PHE A 39 -23.71 13.90 1.49
CA PHE A 39 -24.20 12.52 1.69
C PHE A 39 -23.10 11.52 2.08
N MET A 40 -21.86 11.99 2.25
CA MET A 40 -20.69 11.13 2.44
C MET A 40 -20.81 10.23 3.68
N ASP A 41 -21.35 10.74 4.78
CA ASP A 41 -21.55 9.94 6.00
C ASP A 41 -22.61 8.86 5.81
N THR A 42 -23.66 9.12 5.02
CA THR A 42 -24.67 8.11 4.68
C THR A 42 -24.07 6.98 3.86
N TYR A 43 -23.25 7.31 2.85
CA TYR A 43 -22.55 6.30 2.05
C TYR A 43 -21.56 5.48 2.88
N ARG A 44 -20.81 6.11 3.81
CA ARG A 44 -19.91 5.39 4.72
C ARG A 44 -20.65 4.40 5.61
N VAL A 45 -21.79 4.79 6.18
CA VAL A 45 -22.65 3.89 6.95
C VAL A 45 -23.11 2.72 6.09
N LEU A 46 -23.50 3.00 4.84
CA LEU A 46 -23.95 1.97 3.91
C LEU A 46 -22.84 0.97 3.56
N TYR A 47 -21.68 1.50 3.22
CA TYR A 47 -20.50 0.71 2.91
C TYR A 47 -20.13 -0.20 4.09
N ASN A 48 -20.11 0.33 5.32
CA ASN A 48 -19.85 -0.44 6.53
C ASN A 48 -20.91 -1.52 6.79
N ASN A 49 -22.18 -1.26 6.50
CA ASN A 49 -23.23 -2.27 6.62
C ASN A 49 -23.00 -3.45 5.66
N VAL A 50 -22.65 -3.17 4.40
CA VAL A 50 -22.32 -4.20 3.41
C VAL A 50 -21.08 -5.01 3.83
N GLN A 51 -20.06 -4.35 4.39
CA GLN A 51 -18.89 -5.04 4.94
C GLN A 51 -19.22 -5.91 6.15
N ARG A 52 -20.09 -5.45 7.05
CA ARG A 52 -20.53 -6.22 8.21
C ARG A 52 -21.38 -7.43 7.79
N PHE A 53 -22.22 -7.26 6.77
CA PHE A 53 -22.99 -8.35 6.18
C PHE A 53 -22.09 -9.49 5.69
N THR A 54 -21.05 -9.19 4.91
CA THR A 54 -20.14 -10.24 4.41
C THR A 54 -19.33 -10.92 5.51
N CYS A 55 -18.99 -10.20 6.59
CA CYS A 55 -18.44 -10.83 7.80
C CYS A 55 -19.42 -11.84 8.42
N ARG A 56 -20.70 -11.48 8.55
CA ARG A 56 -21.70 -12.43 9.08
C ARG A 56 -21.88 -13.66 8.19
N VAL A 57 -21.79 -13.50 6.88
CA VAL A 57 -21.84 -14.65 5.95
C VAL A 57 -20.70 -15.63 6.23
N ILE A 58 -19.47 -15.14 6.43
CA ILE A 58 -18.30 -16.00 6.66
C ILE A 58 -18.20 -16.51 8.10
N ASP A 59 -18.77 -15.80 9.06
CA ASP A 59 -18.83 -16.26 10.46
C ASP A 59 -19.82 -17.43 10.63
N ASN A 60 -20.78 -17.56 9.72
CA ASN A 60 -21.73 -18.68 9.71
C ASN A 60 -21.18 -19.96 9.05
N THR A 61 -20.02 -19.93 8.39
CA THR A 61 -19.36 -21.15 7.90
C THR A 61 -18.58 -21.78 9.05
N TRP A 62 -19.12 -22.83 9.66
CA TRP A 62 -18.52 -23.45 10.86
C TRP A 62 -17.52 -24.53 10.52
N ARG A 63 -17.66 -25.15 9.34
CA ARG A 63 -16.78 -26.22 8.88
C ARG A 63 -15.74 -25.70 7.90
N VAL A 64 -14.55 -26.30 7.92
CA VAL A 64 -13.46 -25.94 7.01
C VAL A 64 -13.85 -26.27 5.57
N GLU A 65 -14.60 -27.36 5.36
CA GLU A 65 -15.08 -27.79 4.05
C GLU A 65 -16.11 -26.81 3.48
N GLU A 66 -17.03 -26.30 4.31
CA GLU A 66 -18.01 -25.28 3.90
C GLU A 66 -17.31 -23.98 3.50
N LEU A 67 -16.32 -23.56 4.30
CA LEU A 67 -15.49 -22.41 4.02
C LEU A 67 -14.71 -22.59 2.71
N ASP A 68 -14.09 -23.74 2.50
CA ASP A 68 -13.33 -24.07 1.30
C ASP A 68 -14.22 -24.02 0.05
N ILE A 69 -15.39 -24.67 0.10
CA ILE A 69 -16.39 -24.63 -0.98
C ILE A 69 -16.84 -23.20 -1.25
N PHE A 70 -17.10 -22.42 -0.20
CA PHE A 70 -17.51 -21.03 -0.33
C PHE A 70 -16.44 -20.18 -1.02
N LEU A 71 -15.17 -20.29 -0.61
CA LEU A 71 -14.07 -19.49 -1.14
C LEU A 71 -13.62 -19.93 -2.54
N ALA A 72 -13.71 -21.24 -2.85
CA ALA A 72 -13.38 -21.83 -4.14
C ALA A 72 -14.43 -21.58 -5.23
N HIS A 73 -15.61 -21.07 -4.84
CA HIS A 73 -16.71 -20.86 -5.76
C HIS A 73 -16.39 -19.81 -6.85
N LYS A 74 -16.59 -20.17 -8.12
CA LYS A 74 -16.13 -19.37 -9.27
C LYS A 74 -17.18 -18.42 -9.86
N CYS A 75 -18.45 -18.55 -9.48
CA CYS A 75 -19.49 -17.70 -10.07
C CYS A 75 -19.21 -16.21 -9.80
N HIS A 76 -19.52 -15.39 -10.80
CA HIS A 76 -19.31 -13.94 -10.80
C HIS A 76 -17.85 -13.48 -10.61
N CYS A 77 -16.88 -14.40 -10.62
CA CYS A 77 -15.46 -14.05 -10.57
C CYS A 77 -14.90 -13.85 -11.98
N PRO A 78 -13.96 -12.92 -12.19
CA PRO A 78 -13.27 -12.76 -13.47
C PRO A 78 -12.59 -14.07 -13.89
N LEU A 79 -12.54 -14.35 -15.21
CA LEU A 79 -11.92 -15.58 -15.73
C LEU A 79 -10.45 -15.72 -15.31
N ALA A 80 -9.71 -14.61 -15.25
CA ALA A 80 -8.31 -14.61 -14.81
C ALA A 80 -8.14 -15.14 -13.37
N THR A 81 -9.12 -14.86 -12.52
CA THR A 81 -9.13 -15.20 -11.09
C THR A 81 -9.54 -16.65 -10.85
N CYS A 82 -10.21 -17.28 -11.82
CA CYS A 82 -10.70 -18.67 -11.71
C CYS A 82 -9.61 -19.74 -11.69
N ALA A 83 -8.37 -19.37 -12.04
CA ALA A 83 -7.19 -20.23 -11.92
C ALA A 83 -6.65 -20.27 -10.48
N ASN A 84 -7.00 -19.26 -9.66
CA ASN A 84 -6.58 -19.21 -8.27
C ASN A 84 -7.40 -20.19 -7.41
N PRO A 85 -6.81 -20.72 -6.33
CA PRO A 85 -7.50 -21.63 -5.42
C PRO A 85 -8.74 -20.98 -4.77
N TYR A 86 -8.65 -19.70 -4.37
CA TYR A 86 -9.76 -18.94 -3.76
C TYR A 86 -10.13 -17.69 -4.56
N PRO A 87 -10.90 -17.84 -5.66
CA PRO A 87 -11.30 -16.72 -6.51
C PRO A 87 -12.16 -15.68 -5.77
N ARG A 88 -13.03 -16.11 -4.85
CA ARG A 88 -13.89 -15.17 -4.09
C ARG A 88 -13.10 -14.25 -3.15
N VAL A 89 -11.94 -14.69 -2.65
CA VAL A 89 -11.08 -13.83 -1.82
C VAL A 89 -10.53 -12.69 -2.66
N GLN A 90 -10.11 -12.97 -3.89
CA GLN A 90 -9.64 -11.93 -4.80
C GLN A 90 -10.78 -10.99 -5.20
N LEU A 91 -11.98 -11.50 -5.51
CA LEU A 91 -13.16 -10.67 -5.76
C LEU A 91 -13.42 -9.70 -4.59
N ALA A 92 -13.33 -10.19 -3.35
CA ALA A 92 -13.51 -9.37 -2.16
C ALA A 92 -12.43 -8.29 -2.00
N LEU A 93 -11.18 -8.61 -2.34
CA LEU A 93 -10.06 -7.66 -2.30
C LEU A 93 -10.22 -6.57 -3.36
N GLU A 94 -10.62 -6.93 -4.58
CA GLU A 94 -10.95 -5.99 -5.67
C GLU A 94 -12.15 -5.09 -5.30
N ALA A 95 -13.08 -5.61 -4.50
CA ALA A 95 -14.21 -4.86 -3.95
C ALA A 95 -13.88 -4.12 -2.63
N HIS A 96 -12.61 -4.09 -2.23
CA HIS A 96 -12.10 -3.44 -1.00
C HIS A 96 -12.80 -3.88 0.30
N MET A 97 -13.24 -5.14 0.38
CA MET A 97 -13.92 -5.73 1.54
C MET A 97 -12.94 -6.11 2.66
N ARG A 98 -12.35 -5.09 3.31
CA ARG A 98 -11.27 -5.24 4.31
C ARG A 98 -11.68 -6.08 5.52
N HIS A 99 -12.90 -5.92 6.03
CA HIS A 99 -13.36 -6.69 7.20
C HIS A 99 -13.52 -8.19 6.89
N PHE A 100 -14.05 -8.53 5.71
CA PHE A 100 -14.14 -9.92 5.25
C PHE A 100 -12.75 -10.53 5.07
N ALA A 101 -11.86 -9.83 4.36
CA ALA A 101 -10.49 -10.29 4.13
C ALA A 101 -9.74 -10.51 5.46
N GLY A 102 -9.94 -9.64 6.44
CA GLY A 102 -9.34 -9.75 7.77
C GLY A 102 -9.98 -10.76 8.72
N SER A 103 -11.04 -11.48 8.30
CA SER A 103 -11.70 -12.45 9.17
C SER A 103 -10.76 -13.63 9.50
N PRO A 104 -10.77 -14.16 10.75
CA PRO A 104 -9.90 -15.26 11.15
C PRO A 104 -10.04 -16.51 10.27
N ASN A 105 -11.25 -16.79 9.79
CA ASN A 105 -11.55 -17.93 8.94
C ASN A 105 -10.86 -17.81 7.57
N VAL A 106 -11.03 -16.66 6.90
CA VAL A 106 -10.38 -16.39 5.60
C VAL A 106 -8.87 -16.34 5.74
N GLN A 107 -8.36 -15.67 6.79
CA GLN A 107 -6.92 -15.59 7.05
C GLN A 107 -6.31 -16.98 7.29
N ARG A 108 -6.99 -17.86 8.03
CA ARG A 108 -6.54 -19.23 8.23
C ARG A 108 -6.53 -20.02 6.93
N ALA A 109 -7.59 -19.95 6.13
CA ALA A 109 -7.67 -20.62 4.84
C ALA A 109 -6.55 -20.14 3.90
N MET A 110 -6.31 -18.83 3.84
CA MET A 110 -5.23 -18.24 3.04
C MET A 110 -3.85 -18.66 3.57
N ALA A 111 -3.67 -18.73 4.89
CA ALA A 111 -2.44 -19.27 5.48
C ALA A 111 -2.22 -20.73 5.07
N CYS A 112 -3.25 -21.57 5.06
CA CYS A 112 -3.13 -22.95 4.59
C CYS A 112 -2.63 -23.03 3.13
N ILE A 113 -3.09 -22.14 2.24
CA ILE A 113 -2.55 -22.03 0.87
C ILE A 113 -1.12 -21.52 0.86
N TRP A 114 -0.82 -20.52 1.69
CA TRP A 114 0.52 -19.93 1.79
C TRP A 114 1.56 -20.99 2.19
N TRP A 115 1.22 -21.80 3.20
CA TRP A 115 2.10 -22.83 3.73
C TRP A 115 2.05 -24.13 2.92
N ARG A 116 0.91 -24.55 2.36
CA ARG A 116 0.64 -25.78 1.56
C ARG A 116 1.45 -27.03 1.93
N GLY A 117 2.74 -27.12 1.57
CA GLY A 117 3.66 -28.23 1.88
C GLY A 117 4.71 -27.96 2.98
N TRP A 118 4.72 -26.76 3.54
CA TRP A 118 5.66 -26.24 4.54
C TRP A 118 4.99 -26.01 5.91
N GLY A 119 3.78 -26.53 6.15
CA GLY A 119 3.00 -26.26 7.37
C GLY A 119 3.70 -26.57 8.71
N ASN A 120 4.77 -27.38 8.70
CA ASN A 120 5.59 -27.65 9.89
C ASN A 120 6.73 -26.65 10.10
N PHE A 121 6.89 -25.62 9.27
CA PHE A 121 7.96 -24.63 9.41
C PHE A 121 7.88 -23.94 10.79
N GLY A 122 9.02 -23.83 11.47
CA GLY A 122 9.13 -23.44 12.88
C GLY A 122 9.16 -24.62 13.86
N SER A 123 8.78 -25.84 13.44
CA SER A 123 8.78 -27.01 14.33
C SER A 123 10.17 -27.58 14.59
N ASN A 124 11.10 -27.42 13.65
CA ASN A 124 12.47 -27.94 13.77
C ASN A 124 13.46 -27.02 13.03
N PRO A 125 14.29 -26.26 13.76
CA PRO A 125 15.18 -25.27 13.17
C PRO A 125 16.22 -25.90 12.24
N ALA A 126 16.65 -27.13 12.48
CA ALA A 126 17.62 -27.82 11.62
C ALA A 126 17.02 -28.16 10.24
N ARG A 127 15.78 -28.67 10.23
CA ARG A 127 15.07 -28.99 8.98
C ARG A 127 14.74 -27.72 8.20
N ASP A 128 14.34 -26.67 8.89
CA ASP A 128 13.96 -25.41 8.26
C ASP A 128 15.20 -24.69 7.72
N SER A 129 16.30 -24.69 8.46
CA SER A 129 17.62 -24.24 7.98
C SER A 129 18.06 -25.03 6.75
N TYR A 130 17.95 -26.37 6.77
CA TYR A 130 18.25 -27.20 5.60
C TYR A 130 17.38 -26.85 4.38
N ARG A 131 16.07 -26.62 4.57
CA ARG A 131 15.16 -26.20 3.50
C ARG A 131 15.62 -24.86 2.91
N VAL A 132 15.91 -23.86 3.74
CA VAL A 132 16.38 -22.55 3.29
C VAL A 132 17.73 -22.67 2.59
N LEU A 133 18.69 -23.37 3.18
CA LEU A 133 20.03 -23.57 2.62
C LEU A 133 19.97 -24.24 1.24
N ARG A 134 19.16 -25.30 1.11
CA ARG A 134 18.90 -25.94 -0.18
C ARG A 134 18.32 -24.94 -1.19
N HIS A 135 17.38 -24.10 -0.77
CA HIS A 135 16.79 -23.08 -1.66
C HIS A 135 17.72 -21.91 -1.94
N VAL A 136 18.77 -21.65 -1.17
CA VAL A 136 19.76 -20.60 -1.48
C VAL A 136 20.78 -21.11 -2.50
N PHE A 137 21.33 -22.31 -2.28
CA PHE A 137 22.45 -22.81 -3.09
C PHE A 137 22.02 -23.58 -4.34
N LEU A 138 20.95 -24.39 -4.26
CA LEU A 138 20.51 -25.24 -5.37
C LEU A 138 19.45 -24.56 -6.24
N TYR A 139 19.11 -23.29 -5.98
CA TYR A 139 18.07 -22.58 -6.69
C TYR A 139 18.22 -22.53 -8.21
N PRO A 140 19.32 -22.00 -8.79
CA PRO A 140 19.42 -21.84 -10.24
C PRO A 140 19.28 -23.18 -10.95
N ILE A 141 19.78 -24.25 -10.33
CA ILE A 141 19.67 -25.62 -10.82
C ILE A 141 18.22 -26.11 -10.74
N LEU A 142 17.55 -25.95 -9.58
CA LEU A 142 16.16 -26.38 -9.38
C LEU A 142 15.18 -25.61 -10.29
N ALA A 143 15.40 -24.31 -10.51
CA ALA A 143 14.58 -23.47 -11.38
C ALA A 143 14.73 -23.90 -12.85
N LEU A 144 15.96 -24.14 -13.31
CA LEU A 144 16.20 -24.68 -14.65
C LEU A 144 15.56 -26.07 -14.80
N MET A 145 15.73 -26.96 -13.83
CA MET A 145 15.07 -28.27 -13.85
C MET A 145 13.55 -28.17 -13.88
N TYR A 146 12.94 -27.24 -13.14
CA TYR A 146 11.49 -27.02 -13.17
C TYR A 146 11.00 -26.61 -14.57
N ILE A 147 11.74 -25.73 -15.25
CA ILE A 147 11.45 -25.31 -16.63
C ILE A 147 11.60 -26.48 -17.60
N PHE A 148 12.73 -27.18 -17.56
CA PHE A 148 13.00 -28.30 -18.47
C PHE A 148 12.06 -29.50 -18.28
N THR A 149 11.54 -29.68 -17.07
CA THR A 149 10.66 -30.81 -16.74
C THR A 149 9.17 -30.46 -16.83
N ASN A 150 8.81 -29.27 -17.31
CA ASN A 150 7.44 -28.76 -17.35
C ASN A 150 6.72 -28.94 -15.99
N GLY A 151 7.41 -28.61 -14.90
CA GLY A 151 6.86 -28.65 -13.55
C GLY A 151 6.85 -30.00 -12.84
N LYS A 152 7.34 -31.08 -13.48
CA LYS A 152 7.39 -32.42 -12.84
C LYS A 152 8.39 -32.49 -11.68
N ILE A 153 9.49 -31.75 -11.77
CA ILE A 153 10.53 -31.69 -10.74
C ILE A 153 10.54 -30.29 -10.14
N GLY A 154 10.50 -30.20 -8.81
CA GLY A 154 10.50 -28.93 -8.09
C GLY A 154 9.11 -28.44 -7.71
N SER A 155 8.23 -29.32 -7.22
CA SER A 155 6.90 -28.94 -6.68
C SER A 155 6.97 -27.87 -5.57
N SER A 156 8.13 -27.66 -4.93
CA SER A 156 8.37 -26.50 -4.06
C SER A 156 8.09 -25.17 -4.75
N PHE A 157 8.29 -25.06 -6.07
CA PHE A 157 7.95 -23.87 -6.85
C PHE A 157 6.45 -23.63 -7.00
N GLU A 158 5.58 -24.58 -6.64
CA GLU A 158 4.13 -24.36 -6.60
C GLU A 158 3.66 -23.76 -5.27
N VAL A 159 4.54 -23.70 -4.26
CA VAL A 159 4.24 -23.15 -2.94
C VAL A 159 4.50 -21.63 -2.94
N PRO A 160 3.52 -20.79 -2.59
CA PRO A 160 3.67 -19.34 -2.57
C PRO A 160 4.82 -18.85 -1.68
N LEU A 161 4.94 -19.42 -0.47
CA LEU A 161 6.01 -19.07 0.46
C LEU A 161 7.40 -19.28 -0.14
N ALA A 162 7.64 -20.42 -0.79
CA ALA A 162 8.94 -20.72 -1.38
C ALA A 162 9.30 -19.74 -2.51
N ARG A 163 8.30 -19.28 -3.28
CA ARG A 163 8.50 -18.21 -4.30
C ARG A 163 8.84 -16.87 -3.64
N PHE A 164 8.16 -16.54 -2.54
CA PHE A 164 8.41 -15.31 -1.79
C PHE A 164 9.81 -15.28 -1.19
N ASP A 165 10.22 -16.35 -0.51
CA ASP A 165 11.57 -16.49 0.04
C ASP A 165 12.63 -16.34 -1.06
N PHE A 166 12.38 -16.92 -2.24
CA PHE A 166 13.27 -16.74 -3.38
C PHE A 166 13.36 -15.28 -3.84
N MET A 167 12.22 -14.61 -4.03
CA MET A 167 12.22 -13.20 -4.43
C MET A 167 13.01 -12.35 -3.44
N LEU A 168 12.88 -12.64 -2.14
CA LEU A 168 13.60 -11.95 -1.07
C LEU A 168 15.12 -12.20 -1.14
N ILE A 169 15.55 -13.46 -1.31
CA ILE A 169 16.98 -13.81 -1.47
C ILE A 169 17.56 -13.16 -2.73
N GLY A 170 16.83 -13.18 -3.85
CA GLY A 170 17.28 -12.56 -5.11
C GLY A 170 17.49 -11.05 -4.98
N VAL A 171 16.53 -10.34 -4.37
CA VAL A 171 16.65 -8.90 -4.08
C VAL A 171 17.83 -8.63 -3.15
N PHE A 172 18.04 -9.46 -2.12
CA PHE A 172 19.17 -9.34 -1.21
C PHE A 172 20.52 -9.55 -1.92
N CYS A 173 20.67 -10.59 -2.75
CA CYS A 173 21.88 -10.84 -3.53
C CYS A 173 22.17 -9.72 -4.52
N LEU A 174 21.15 -9.15 -5.16
CA LEU A 174 21.31 -7.99 -6.05
C LEU A 174 21.74 -6.75 -5.27
N ALA A 175 21.16 -6.49 -4.10
CA ALA A 175 21.57 -5.41 -3.23
C ALA A 175 23.02 -5.58 -2.73
N LEU A 176 23.40 -6.81 -2.36
CA LEU A 176 24.76 -7.15 -1.95
C LEU A 176 25.74 -6.98 -3.12
N HIS A 177 25.38 -7.43 -4.31
CA HIS A 177 26.20 -7.24 -5.51
C HIS A 177 26.39 -5.76 -5.82
N LEU A 178 25.33 -4.95 -5.78
CA LEU A 178 25.42 -3.50 -5.97
C LEU A 178 26.30 -2.85 -4.91
N TRP A 179 26.16 -3.25 -3.64
CA TRP A 179 27.03 -2.77 -2.56
C TRP A 179 28.49 -3.14 -2.81
N LEU A 180 28.77 -4.40 -3.16
CA LEU A 180 30.12 -4.88 -3.47
C LEU A 180 30.70 -4.16 -4.69
N THR A 181 29.95 -4.00 -5.78
CA THR A 181 30.43 -3.23 -6.94
C THR A 181 30.69 -1.76 -6.60
N GLY A 182 29.90 -1.17 -5.70
CA GLY A 182 30.11 0.18 -5.20
C GLY A 182 31.33 0.33 -4.29
N VAL A 183 31.77 -0.75 -3.64
CA VAL A 183 32.97 -0.79 -2.77
C VAL A 183 34.23 -1.21 -3.54
N VAL A 184 34.10 -2.15 -4.49
CA VAL A 184 35.21 -2.83 -5.18
C VAL A 184 35.62 -2.12 -6.46
N MET A 185 34.72 -1.47 -7.21
CA MET A 185 35.13 -0.73 -8.40
C MET A 185 35.92 0.52 -8.00
N PRO A 186 37.17 0.72 -8.48
CA PRO A 186 37.86 1.98 -8.37
C PRO A 186 37.08 3.00 -9.22
N MET A 187 36.30 3.82 -8.54
CA MET A 187 35.46 4.82 -9.15
C MET A 187 36.32 5.97 -9.67
N GLU A 188 36.23 6.24 -10.99
CA GLU A 188 36.71 7.47 -11.62
C GLU A 188 36.28 8.69 -10.77
N PRO A 189 37.15 9.70 -10.61
CA PRO A 189 36.91 10.80 -9.68
C PRO A 189 35.56 11.51 -9.91
N ASP A 190 35.12 11.59 -11.16
CA ASP A 190 33.87 12.27 -11.55
C ASP A 190 32.60 11.48 -11.16
N LEU A 191 32.67 10.14 -11.08
CA LEU A 191 31.54 9.31 -10.64
C LEU A 191 31.42 9.21 -9.11
N ARG A 192 32.44 9.66 -8.36
CA ARG A 192 32.46 9.60 -6.88
C ARG A 192 31.44 10.51 -6.22
N GLU A 193 31.24 11.68 -6.80
CA GLU A 193 30.22 12.63 -6.37
C GLU A 193 28.82 12.08 -6.64
N LEU A 194 28.60 11.53 -7.83
CA LEU A 194 27.32 10.97 -8.26
C LEU A 194 26.91 9.74 -7.42
N ASN A 195 27.86 8.88 -7.07
CA ASN A 195 27.62 7.72 -6.20
C ASN A 195 27.27 8.13 -4.76
N ARG A 196 27.91 9.17 -4.21
CA ARG A 196 27.52 9.71 -2.89
C ARG A 196 26.07 10.18 -2.88
N ILE A 197 25.65 10.89 -3.93
CA ILE A 197 24.26 11.36 -4.08
C ILE A 197 23.30 10.17 -4.22
N HIS A 198 23.67 9.14 -4.98
CA HIS A 198 22.84 7.94 -5.16
C HIS A 198 22.60 7.16 -3.85
N TRP A 199 23.62 6.98 -3.00
CA TRP A 199 23.48 6.32 -1.70
C TRP A 199 22.63 7.12 -0.72
N LEU A 200 22.75 8.46 -0.74
CA LEU A 200 21.87 9.34 0.04
C LEU A 200 20.39 9.18 -0.37
N ILE A 201 20.11 9.13 -1.67
CA ILE A 201 18.74 8.93 -2.20
C ILE A 201 18.18 7.55 -1.80
N LYS A 202 19.00 6.49 -1.84
CA LYS A 202 18.58 5.13 -1.45
C LYS A 202 18.25 5.00 0.04
N GLY A 203 18.99 5.69 0.91
CA GLY A 203 18.71 5.73 2.36
C GLY A 203 17.37 6.40 2.71
N ILE A 204 16.87 7.29 1.85
CA ILE A 204 15.63 8.04 2.04
C ILE A 204 14.39 7.20 1.64
N GLY A 205 14.55 6.15 0.83
CA GLY A 205 13.43 5.37 0.29
C GLY A 205 12.53 4.70 1.33
N GLY A 206 13.07 4.28 2.47
CA GLY A 206 12.27 3.73 3.59
C GLY A 206 11.43 4.79 4.30
N SER A 207 11.96 6.01 4.44
CA SER A 207 11.24 7.15 5.00
C SER A 207 10.13 7.65 4.08
N VAL A 208 10.30 7.56 2.75
CA VAL A 208 9.30 8.00 1.75
C VAL A 208 7.97 7.26 1.89
N ILE A 209 7.96 5.97 2.23
CA ILE A 209 6.72 5.20 2.39
C ILE A 209 5.96 5.61 3.66
N SER A 210 6.69 5.91 4.75
CA SER A 210 6.10 6.42 5.99
C SER A 210 5.62 7.86 5.85
N VAL A 211 6.41 8.71 5.18
CA VAL A 211 6.08 10.11 4.89
C VAL A 211 4.88 10.18 3.96
N GLY A 212 4.76 9.29 2.97
CA GLY A 212 3.66 9.25 2.01
C GLY A 212 2.25 9.19 2.62
N ARG A 213 2.09 8.57 3.79
CA ARG A 213 0.79 8.56 4.51
C ARG A 213 0.48 9.88 5.23
N CYS A 214 1.50 10.66 5.56
CA CYS A 214 1.36 11.95 6.25
C CYS A 214 1.42 13.15 5.28
N VAL A 215 1.84 12.95 4.03
CA VAL A 215 1.98 14.01 3.02
C VAL A 215 0.69 14.80 2.81
N SER A 216 -0.47 14.14 2.78
CA SER A 216 -1.75 14.83 2.59
C SER A 216 -2.05 15.81 3.72
N THR A 217 -1.79 15.41 4.97
CA THR A 217 -1.95 16.28 6.14
C THR A 217 -0.92 17.42 6.13
N ILE A 218 0.36 17.10 5.88
CA ILE A 218 1.45 18.09 5.84
C ILE A 218 1.21 19.14 4.75
N TYR A 219 0.75 18.72 3.57
CA TYR A 219 0.43 19.62 2.46
C TYR A 219 -0.64 20.64 2.83
N ASN A 220 -1.74 20.20 3.46
CA ASN A 220 -2.79 21.11 3.93
C ASN A 220 -2.26 22.13 4.95
N TYR A 221 -1.39 21.71 5.88
CA TYR A 221 -0.75 22.63 6.83
C TYR A 221 0.19 23.63 6.14
N LEU A 222 0.98 23.20 5.15
CA LEU A 222 1.87 24.08 4.39
C LEU A 222 1.09 25.12 3.59
N VAL A 223 -0.06 24.76 3.02
CA VAL A 223 -0.94 25.71 2.31
C VAL A 223 -1.45 26.79 3.27
N VAL A 224 -1.96 26.40 4.45
CA VAL A 224 -2.43 27.35 5.46
C VAL A 224 -1.30 28.27 5.93
N MET A 225 -0.12 27.69 6.21
CA MET A 225 1.06 28.46 6.63
C MET A 225 1.53 29.43 5.53
N GLY A 226 1.48 29.03 4.26
CA GLY A 226 1.77 29.89 3.12
C GLY A 226 0.82 31.09 3.02
N VAL A 227 -0.49 30.88 3.21
CA VAL A 227 -1.49 31.96 3.22
C VAL A 227 -1.21 32.95 4.36
N ILE A 228 -0.87 32.44 5.54
CA ILE A 228 -0.53 33.28 6.71
C ILE A 228 0.73 34.10 6.41
N MET A 229 1.78 33.46 5.89
CA MET A 229 3.04 34.12 5.54
C MET A 229 2.86 35.22 4.50
N VAL A 230 2.06 34.99 3.46
CA VAL A 230 1.74 36.02 2.45
C VAL A 230 0.97 37.17 3.07
N SER A 231 0.01 36.89 3.95
CA SER A 231 -0.78 37.92 4.63
C SER A 231 0.10 38.82 5.51
N PHE A 232 1.04 38.23 6.27
CA PHE A 232 2.01 38.97 7.06
C PHE A 232 3.01 39.74 6.20
N ALA A 233 3.51 39.14 5.12
CA ALA A 233 4.44 39.81 4.21
C ALA A 233 3.80 41.05 3.56
N VAL A 234 2.53 40.95 3.12
CA VAL A 234 1.78 42.10 2.60
C VAL A 234 1.56 43.15 3.69
N GLY A 235 1.17 42.76 4.90
CA GLY A 235 0.98 43.68 6.02
C GLY A 235 2.24 44.45 6.41
N ILE A 236 3.38 43.75 6.50
CA ILE A 236 4.68 44.38 6.79
C ILE A 236 5.11 45.28 5.63
N ASN A 237 4.94 44.82 4.37
CA ASN A 237 5.33 45.61 3.22
C ASN A 237 4.53 46.92 3.14
N LEU A 238 3.21 46.89 3.37
CA LEU A 238 2.38 48.09 3.43
C LEU A 238 2.79 49.05 4.57
N LEU A 239 3.19 48.52 5.73
CA LEU A 239 3.62 49.33 6.87
C LEU A 239 4.99 49.96 6.61
N VAL A 240 5.91 49.25 5.97
CA VAL A 240 7.30 49.67 5.74
C VAL A 240 7.45 50.54 4.48
N GLN A 241 6.58 50.39 3.47
CA GLN A 241 6.60 51.16 2.23
C GLN A 241 6.69 52.70 2.40
N PRO A 242 5.95 53.35 3.32
CA PRO A 242 6.07 54.80 3.53
C PRO A 242 7.41 55.24 4.15
N TYR A 243 8.13 54.33 4.83
CA TYR A 243 9.41 54.61 5.49
C TYR A 243 10.63 54.33 4.60
N LEU A 244 10.47 53.56 3.51
CA LEU A 244 11.58 53.20 2.62
C LEU A 244 12.07 54.35 1.73
N ASN A 245 11.21 55.34 1.48
CA ASN A 245 11.50 56.49 0.61
C ASN A 245 11.43 57.84 1.36
N SER A 246 11.44 57.84 2.69
CA SER A 246 11.48 59.08 3.46
C SER A 246 12.88 59.68 3.43
N GLU A 247 13.10 60.66 2.56
CA GLU A 247 14.24 61.58 2.67
C GLU A 247 13.79 62.78 3.48
N ALA A 248 14.53 63.13 4.53
CA ALA A 248 14.27 64.32 5.33
C ALA A 248 15.32 65.37 4.97
N GLU A 249 14.84 66.57 4.65
CA GLU A 249 15.68 67.70 4.31
C GLU A 249 15.84 68.60 5.55
N GLU A 250 17.06 68.65 6.06
CA GLU A 250 17.47 69.52 7.16
C GLU A 250 18.63 70.38 6.64
N ASP A 251 18.48 71.71 6.71
CA ASP A 251 19.46 72.71 6.24
C ASP A 251 19.96 72.54 4.78
N GLY A 252 19.07 72.19 3.86
CA GLY A 252 19.33 72.25 2.40
C GLY A 252 20.24 71.16 1.85
N VAL A 253 20.51 70.09 2.61
CA VAL A 253 21.24 68.90 2.15
C VAL A 253 20.38 67.67 2.37
N VAL A 254 19.97 67.03 1.27
CA VAL A 254 19.19 65.78 1.28
C VAL A 254 20.07 64.65 1.82
N LYS A 255 19.72 64.13 3.01
CA LYS A 255 20.36 62.94 3.59
C LYS A 255 19.34 61.82 3.71
N LYS A 256 19.70 60.63 3.20
CA LYS A 256 18.98 59.40 3.52
C LYS A 256 19.02 59.17 5.02
N MET A 257 17.86 59.07 5.64
CA MET A 257 17.76 58.89 7.09
C MET A 257 18.48 57.61 7.53
N GLY A 258 19.39 57.76 8.49
CA GLY A 258 20.08 56.65 9.15
C GLY A 258 19.17 55.94 10.16
N PRO A 259 19.58 54.75 10.66
CA PRO A 259 18.75 53.87 11.49
C PRO A 259 18.33 54.43 12.86
N GLU A 260 18.69 55.67 13.19
CA GLU A 260 18.50 56.31 14.50
C GLU A 260 17.14 57.01 14.67
N PHE A 261 16.36 57.20 13.60
CA PHE A 261 14.99 57.75 13.66
C PHE A 261 13.89 56.68 13.76
N ARG A 262 14.26 55.44 14.11
CA ARG A 262 13.32 54.37 14.46
C ARG A 262 12.78 54.62 15.88
N ARG A 263 11.77 55.49 16.03
CA ARG A 263 10.94 55.55 17.25
C ARG A 263 9.78 54.58 17.16
#